data_AF-A0A967SJ41-F1
#
_entry.id   AF-A0A967SJ41-F1
#
_cell.length_a   1.000
_cell.length_b   1.000
_cell.length_c   1.000
_cell.angle_alpha   90.00
_cell.angle_beta   90.00
_cell.angle_gamma   90.00
#
_symmetry.space_group_name_H-M   'P 1'
#
loop_
_entity.id
_entity.type
_entity.pdbx_description
1 polymer ?
#
loop_
_entity_poly.entity_id
_entity_poly.type
_entity_poly.pdbx_seq_one_letter_code
_entity_poly.pdbx_strand_id
1 'polypeptide(L)'
;MILIPREPTLDDVEARIAAAVELLSDSALAEAEAAVRARDWTVEDASGGRWGISPGKIHLGKLTLPLPIWFPVDDGGGASQWYELEAQLDRTRILESFEDRVRAIRERRDRERAERRAGDNGGG
;
A
#
# COMPACT_ATOMS: atom_id res chain seq x y z
N MET A 1 61.31 10.24 7.98
CA MET A 1 60.23 10.76 8.84
C MET A 1 59.37 9.57 9.23
N ILE A 2 59.48 9.09 10.47
CA ILE A 2 58.77 7.90 10.95
C ILE A 2 57.43 8.39 11.53
N LEU A 3 56.32 8.00 10.91
CA LEU A 3 54.98 8.18 11.47
C LEU A 3 54.85 7.19 12.64
N ILE A 4 55.01 7.69 13.87
CA ILE A 4 54.67 6.91 15.06
C ILE A 4 53.13 6.86 15.11
N PRO A 5 52.50 5.68 15.03
CA PRO A 5 51.06 5.60 15.15
C PRO A 5 50.63 6.08 16.53
N ARG A 6 49.67 7.02 16.56
CA ARG A 6 49.04 7.47 17.80
C ARG A 6 48.12 6.36 18.29
N GLU A 7 48.16 6.07 19.59
CA GLU A 7 47.16 5.22 20.23
C GLU A 7 45.75 5.81 20.01
N PRO A 8 44.76 5.00 19.60
CA PRO A 8 43.40 5.48 19.41
C PRO A 8 42.84 5.97 20.75
N THR A 9 42.29 7.17 20.75
CA THR A 9 41.49 7.66 21.89
C THR A 9 40.10 7.05 21.87
N LEU A 10 39.37 7.23 22.98
CA LEU A 10 37.96 6.84 23.07
C LEU A 10 37.15 7.45 21.91
N ASP A 11 37.34 8.74 21.62
CA ASP A 11 36.67 9.45 20.53
C ASP A 11 36.94 8.80 19.15
N ASP A 12 38.17 8.32 18.91
CA ASP A 12 38.51 7.62 17.67
C ASP A 12 37.78 6.28 17.54
N VAL A 13 37.59 5.58 18.66
CA VAL A 13 36.84 4.32 18.72
C VAL A 13 35.34 4.58 18.55
N GLU A 14 34.80 5.58 19.24
CA GLU A 14 33.39 5.98 19.14
C GLU A 14 33.03 6.41 17.71
N ALA A 15 33.86 7.23 17.06
CA ALA A 15 33.64 7.64 15.68
C ALA A 15 33.65 6.45 14.71
N ARG A 16 34.54 5.48 14.91
CA ARG A 16 34.60 4.25 14.10
C ARG A 16 33.38 3.36 14.31
N ILE A 17 32.91 3.22 15.54
CA ILE A 17 31.69 2.46 15.85
C ILE A 17 30.49 3.15 15.24
N ALA A 18 30.36 4.47 15.40
CA ALA A 18 29.26 5.24 14.82
C ALA A 18 29.21 5.08 13.29
N ALA A 19 30.35 5.22 12.60
CA ALA A 19 30.43 5.02 11.15
C ALA A 19 30.07 3.59 10.72
N ALA A 20 30.49 2.58 11.49
CA ALA A 20 30.14 1.19 11.21
C ALA A 20 28.64 0.91 11.39
N VAL A 21 28.03 1.49 12.44
CA VAL A 21 26.59 1.40 12.69
C VAL A 21 25.79 2.13 11.62
N GLU A 22 26.24 3.32 11.20
CA GLU A 22 25.61 4.10 10.12
C GLU A 22 25.62 3.31 8.81
N LEU A 23 26.77 2.77 8.41
CA LEU A 23 26.89 1.94 7.20
C LEU A 23 25.96 0.72 7.23
N LEU A 24 25.87 0.03 8.37
CA LEU A 24 24.96 -1.09 8.54
C LEU A 24 23.49 -0.65 8.46
N SER A 25 23.16 0.49 9.08
CA SER A 25 21.80 1.03 9.10
C SER A 25 21.31 1.39 7.69
N ASP A 26 22.17 2.04 6.90
CA ASP A 26 21.86 2.41 5.52
C ASP A 26 21.60 1.18 4.65
N SER A 27 22.44 0.15 4.79
CA SER A 27 22.26 -1.12 4.06
C SER A 27 20.95 -1.81 4.45
N ALA A 28 20.63 -1.85 5.75
CA ALA A 28 19.41 -2.49 6.25
C ALA A 28 18.15 -1.73 5.80
N LEU A 29 18.19 -0.39 5.79
CA LEU A 29 17.10 0.44 5.32
C LEU A 29 16.84 0.23 3.81
N ALA A 30 17.91 0.21 3.00
CA ALA A 30 17.79 0.00 1.56
C ALA A 30 17.18 -1.37 1.22
N GLU A 31 17.57 -2.42 1.95
CA GLU A 31 17.01 -3.76 1.78
C GLU A 31 15.54 -3.82 2.21
N ALA A 32 15.18 -3.20 3.33
CA ALA A 32 13.80 -3.13 3.82
C ALA A 32 12.89 -2.41 2.81
N GLU A 33 13.35 -1.29 2.24
CA GLU A 33 12.60 -0.58 1.20
C GLU A 33 12.45 -1.39 -0.08
N ALA A 34 13.51 -2.10 -0.50
CA ALA A 34 13.46 -2.97 -1.67
C ALA A 34 12.44 -4.10 -1.48
N ALA A 35 12.39 -4.70 -0.28
CA ALA A 35 11.41 -5.71 0.06
C ALA A 35 9.96 -5.19 0.04
N VAL A 36 9.75 -3.95 0.52
CA VAL A 36 8.43 -3.29 0.43
C VAL A 36 8.04 -3.05 -1.03
N ARG A 37 8.94 -2.46 -1.83
CA ARG A 37 8.70 -2.18 -3.26
C ARG A 37 8.41 -3.45 -4.06
N ALA A 38 9.13 -4.55 -3.78
CA ALA A 38 8.90 -5.84 -4.45
C ALA A 38 7.50 -6.43 -4.19
N ARG A 39 6.87 -6.05 -3.08
CA ARG A 39 5.53 -6.50 -2.65
C ARG A 39 4.45 -5.43 -2.86
N ASP A 40 4.82 -4.30 -3.48
CA ASP A 40 3.93 -3.20 -3.78
C ASP A 40 3.50 -3.30 -5.25
N TRP A 41 2.25 -3.68 -5.46
CA TRP A 41 1.64 -3.80 -6.79
C TRP A 41 0.67 -2.67 -7.07
N THR A 42 0.94 -1.49 -6.50
CA THR A 42 0.09 -0.32 -6.71
C THR A 42 0.45 0.48 -7.95
N VAL A 43 -0.56 1.11 -8.53
CA VAL A 43 -0.47 1.99 -9.71
C VAL A 43 -1.20 3.29 -9.38
N GLU A 44 -0.63 4.42 -9.79
CA GLU A 44 -1.26 5.72 -9.67
C GLU A 44 -2.02 6.09 -10.96
N ASP A 45 -3.21 6.67 -10.81
CA ASP A 45 -3.99 7.21 -11.91
C ASP A 45 -3.68 8.71 -12.12
N ALA A 46 -4.07 9.24 -13.29
CA ALA A 46 -3.86 10.65 -13.64
C ALA A 46 -4.59 11.64 -12.70
N SER A 47 -5.50 11.17 -11.87
CA SER A 47 -6.22 11.96 -10.87
C SER A 47 -5.59 11.90 -9.47
N GLY A 48 -4.41 11.27 -9.35
CA GLY A 48 -3.70 11.08 -8.08
C GLY A 48 -4.30 9.99 -7.18
N GLY A 49 -5.12 9.11 -7.72
CA GLY A 49 -5.66 7.94 -7.03
C GLY A 49 -4.71 6.74 -7.13
N ARG A 50 -4.52 6.03 -6.03
CA ARG A 50 -3.66 4.83 -5.97
C ARG A 50 -4.50 3.56 -5.99
N TRP A 51 -4.11 2.59 -6.82
CA TRP A 51 -4.86 1.37 -7.08
C TRP A 51 -3.98 0.15 -6.91
N GLY A 52 -4.42 -0.85 -6.14
CA GLY A 52 -3.70 -2.12 -6.02
C GLY A 52 -3.45 -2.53 -4.58
N ILE A 53 -2.43 -3.36 -4.37
CA ILE A 53 -2.12 -3.96 -3.08
C ILE A 53 -0.71 -3.58 -2.68
N SER A 54 -0.53 -3.11 -1.45
CA SER A 54 0.78 -2.94 -0.82
C SER A 54 0.81 -3.74 0.49
N PRO A 55 1.98 -3.95 1.12
CA PRO A 55 2.07 -4.71 2.35
C PRO A 55 1.09 -4.21 3.43
N GLY A 56 0.12 -5.05 3.78
CA GLY A 56 -0.88 -4.73 4.79
C GLY A 56 -1.98 -3.76 4.35
N LYS A 57 -2.10 -3.40 3.05
CA LYS A 57 -3.10 -2.43 2.58
C LYS A 57 -3.65 -2.74 1.19
N ILE A 58 -4.90 -2.37 0.96
CA ILE A 58 -5.53 -2.33 -0.36
C ILE A 58 -5.87 -0.87 -0.70
N HIS A 59 -5.51 -0.41 -1.90
CA HIS A 59 -5.73 0.94 -2.38
C HIS A 59 -6.79 0.96 -3.49
N LEU A 60 -7.77 1.84 -3.34
CA LEU A 60 -8.95 2.02 -4.21
C LEU A 60 -9.11 3.51 -4.55
N GLY A 61 -8.18 4.04 -5.34
CA GLY A 61 -8.09 5.46 -5.67
C GLY A 61 -7.65 6.27 -4.46
N LYS A 62 -8.56 7.07 -3.89
CA LYS A 62 -8.27 7.88 -2.70
C LYS A 62 -8.48 7.11 -1.39
N LEU A 63 -9.10 5.94 -1.45
CA LEU A 63 -9.39 5.10 -0.29
C LEU A 63 -8.26 4.08 -0.09
N THR A 64 -7.84 3.87 1.16
CA THR A 64 -6.91 2.82 1.53
C THR A 64 -7.48 2.02 2.70
N LEU A 65 -7.52 0.69 2.55
CA LEU A 65 -8.05 -0.24 3.54
C LEU A 65 -6.90 -1.03 4.18
N PRO A 66 -6.78 -1.10 5.51
CA PRO A 66 -5.80 -1.95 6.18
C PRO A 66 -6.16 -3.44 6.07
N LEU A 67 -5.16 -4.31 5.99
CA LEU A 67 -5.27 -5.78 6.05
C LEU A 67 -4.77 -6.29 7.42
N PRO A 68 -5.38 -7.36 7.98
CA PRO A 68 -6.50 -8.10 7.44
C PRO A 68 -7.81 -7.29 7.50
N ILE A 69 -8.63 -7.39 6.45
CA ILE A 69 -9.96 -6.79 6.47
C ILE A 69 -10.88 -7.76 7.22
N TRP A 70 -11.40 -7.31 8.36
CA TRP A 70 -12.48 -8.02 9.05
C TRP A 70 -13.80 -7.42 8.59
N PHE A 71 -14.55 -8.15 7.75
CA PHE A 71 -15.94 -7.82 7.49
C PHE A 71 -16.76 -8.45 8.61
N PRO A 72 -17.34 -7.68 9.54
CA PRO A 72 -18.29 -8.26 10.47
C PRO A 72 -19.46 -8.82 9.66
N VAL A 73 -19.61 -10.14 9.68
CA VAL A 73 -20.87 -10.78 9.32
C VAL A 73 -21.81 -10.43 10.46
N ASP A 74 -22.90 -9.74 10.13
CA ASP A 74 -23.84 -9.18 11.10
C ASP A 74 -24.42 -10.26 12.04
N ASP A 75 -23.95 -10.28 13.28
CA ASP A 75 -24.61 -10.92 14.44
C ASP A 75 -24.80 -9.95 15.63
N GLY A 76 -24.73 -8.63 15.38
CA GLY A 76 -25.10 -7.59 16.35
C GLY A 76 -24.02 -7.17 17.37
N GLY A 77 -22.76 -7.61 17.25
CA GLY A 77 -21.70 -7.31 18.24
C GLY A 77 -20.59 -6.34 17.84
N GLY A 78 -20.54 -5.86 16.59
CA GLY A 78 -19.32 -5.27 15.99
C GLY A 78 -19.03 -3.78 16.24
N ALA A 79 -19.76 -3.08 17.11
CA ALA A 79 -19.77 -1.61 17.11
C ALA A 79 -18.46 -0.92 17.56
N SER A 80 -17.64 -1.56 18.39
CA SER A 80 -16.50 -0.89 19.05
C SER A 80 -15.26 -0.73 18.18
N GLN A 81 -15.00 -1.62 17.22
CA GLN A 81 -13.86 -1.50 16.29
C GLN A 81 -14.10 -0.50 15.16
N TRP A 82 -15.36 -0.13 14.90
CA TRP A 82 -15.72 0.87 13.88
C TRP A 82 -15.35 2.30 14.27
N TYR A 83 -15.34 2.62 15.57
CA TYR A 83 -15.13 3.99 16.06
C TYR A 83 -13.70 4.52 15.82
N GLU A 84 -12.67 3.67 15.85
CA GLU A 84 -11.29 4.08 15.53
C GLU A 84 -11.08 4.28 14.01
N LEU A 85 -11.82 3.56 13.17
CA LEU A 85 -11.87 3.79 11.72
C LEU A 85 -12.63 5.07 11.36
N GLU A 86 -13.64 5.43 12.16
CA GLU A 86 -14.52 6.58 11.90
C GLU A 86 -13.81 7.92 12.10
N ALA A 87 -12.80 7.99 12.98
CA ALA A 87 -11.98 9.20 13.18
C ALA A 87 -11.12 9.59 11.96
N GLN A 88 -10.92 8.68 10.99
CA GLN A 88 -10.12 8.92 9.79
C GLN A 88 -10.96 9.11 8.51
N LEU A 89 -12.28 8.88 8.54
CA LEU A 89 -13.07 8.70 7.32
C LEU A 89 -14.26 9.68 7.25
N ASP A 90 -14.15 10.65 6.35
CA ASP A 90 -15.24 11.51 5.85
C ASP A 90 -16.22 10.65 5.01
N ARG A 91 -17.05 9.86 5.73
CA ARG A 91 -17.78 8.67 5.27
C ARG A 91 -18.69 8.88 4.06
N THR A 92 -19.32 10.04 3.96
CA THR A 92 -20.35 10.30 2.93
C THR A 92 -19.75 10.38 1.53
N ARG A 93 -18.58 11.00 1.39
CA ARG A 93 -17.92 11.22 0.09
C ARG A 93 -17.32 9.95 -0.50
N ILE A 94 -16.99 8.99 0.37
CA ILE A 94 -16.26 7.76 0.02
C ILE A 94 -17.23 6.69 -0.49
N LEU A 95 -18.40 6.54 0.15
CA LEU A 95 -19.40 5.56 -0.26
C LEU A 95 -19.96 5.88 -1.65
N GLU A 96 -20.29 7.15 -1.91
CA GLU A 96 -20.74 7.62 -3.23
C GLU A 96 -19.70 7.32 -4.32
N SER A 97 -18.42 7.60 -4.06
CA SER A 97 -17.35 7.37 -5.03
C SER A 97 -17.05 5.88 -5.28
N PHE A 98 -17.20 5.05 -4.25
CA PHE A 98 -17.00 3.60 -4.37
C PHE A 98 -18.12 2.94 -5.17
N GLU A 99 -19.37 3.29 -4.88
CA GLU A 99 -20.54 2.79 -5.62
C GLU A 99 -20.47 3.18 -7.09
N ASP A 100 -20.08 4.42 -7.40
CA ASP A 100 -19.90 4.90 -8.77
C ASP A 100 -18.84 4.09 -9.55
N ARG A 101 -17.73 3.73 -8.89
CA ARG A 101 -16.63 2.98 -9.53
C ARG A 101 -16.97 1.49 -9.69
N VAL A 102 -17.68 0.90 -8.72
CA VAL A 102 -18.23 -0.46 -8.85
C VAL A 102 -19.25 -0.53 -9.98
N ARG A 103 -20.10 0.49 -10.12
CA ARG A 103 -21.04 0.63 -11.23
C ARG A 103 -20.32 0.71 -12.57
N ALA A 104 -19.28 1.54 -12.69
CA ALA A 104 -18.49 1.64 -13.92
C ALA A 104 -17.82 0.31 -14.33
N ILE A 105 -17.28 -0.45 -13.36
CA ILE A 105 -16.70 -1.79 -13.63
C ILE A 105 -17.78 -2.78 -14.07
N ARG A 106 -18.96 -2.74 -13.45
CA ARG A 106 -20.11 -3.57 -13.85
C ARG A 106 -20.52 -3.24 -15.29
N GLU A 107 -20.71 -1.96 -15.61
CA GLU A 107 -21.09 -1.51 -16.95
C GLU A 107 -20.07 -1.89 -18.02
N ARG A 108 -18.76 -1.74 -17.75
CA ARG A 108 -17.71 -2.15 -18.69
C ARG A 108 -17.77 -3.66 -18.96
N ARG A 109 -17.86 -4.46 -17.90
CA ARG A 109 -17.94 -5.92 -17.98
C ARG A 109 -19.23 -6.39 -18.65
N ASP A 110 -20.35 -5.71 -18.43
CA ASP A 110 -21.62 -6.04 -19.07
C ASP A 110 -21.60 -5.69 -20.56
N ARG A 111 -20.89 -4.63 -20.94
CA ARG A 111 -20.60 -4.30 -22.35
C ARG A 111 -19.75 -5.38 -23.02
N GLU A 112 -18.67 -5.80 -22.38
CA GLU A 112 -17.82 -6.91 -22.86
C GLU A 112 -18.60 -8.23 -22.98
N ARG A 113 -19.57 -8.49 -22.10
CA ARG A 113 -20.45 -9.66 -22.18
C ARG A 113 -21.46 -9.55 -23.32
N ALA A 114 -22.02 -8.37 -23.55
CA ALA A 114 -22.95 -8.12 -24.66
C ALA A 114 -22.25 -8.26 -26.01
N GLU A 115 -21.03 -7.74 -26.14
CA GLU A 115 -20.19 -7.90 -27.33
C GLU A 115 -19.84 -9.37 -27.60
N ARG A 116 -19.50 -10.13 -26.55
CA ARG A 116 -19.29 -11.59 -26.66
C ARG A 116 -20.54 -12.34 -27.13
N ARG A 117 -21.73 -11.96 -26.65
CA ARG A 117 -23.01 -12.57 -27.06
C ARG A 117 -23.42 -12.18 -28.48
N ALA A 118 -23.14 -10.95 -28.91
CA ALA A 118 -23.42 -10.49 -30.27
C ALA A 118 -22.49 -11.14 -31.31
N GLY A 119 -21.23 -11.39 -30.96
CA GLY A 119 -20.28 -12.13 -31.81
C GLY A 119 -20.63 -13.61 -31.96
N ASP A 120 -21.26 -14.22 -30.96
CA ASP A 120 -21.70 -15.63 -30.97
C ASP A 120 -23.00 -15.83 -31.78
N ASN A 121 -23.89 -14.82 -31.82
CA ASN A 121 -25.21 -14.92 -32.45
C ASN A 121 -25.26 -14.41 -33.93
N GLY A 122 -24.10 -14.01 -34.50
CA GLY A 122 -23.96 -13.53 -35.88
C GLY A 122 -23.27 -14.52 -36.85
N GLY A 123 -23.02 -15.76 -36.40
CA GLY A 123 -22.34 -16.81 -37.16
C GLY A 123 -23.21 -18.04 -37.42
N GLY A 124 -24.43 -17.86 -37.91
CA GLY A 124 -25.36 -18.92 -38.32
C GLY A 124 -26.10 -18.58 -39.60
#